data_AF-A0AAN6TQX4-F1
#
_entry.id   AF-A0AAN6TQX4-F1
#
_cell.length_a   1.000
_cell.length_b   1.000
_cell.length_c   1.000
_cell.angle_alpha   90.00
_cell.angle_beta   90.00
_cell.angle_gamma   90.00
#
_symmetry.space_group_name_H-M   'P 1'
#
loop_
_entity.id
_entity.type
_entity.pdbx_description
1 polymer ?
#
loop_
_entity_poly.entity_id
_entity_poly.type
_entity_poly.pdbx_seq_one_letter_code
_entity_poly.pdbx_strand_id
1 'polypeptide(L)'
;MVKEYSLRQLTKAEDKLAAISGLATLTRDATNAVTDGEGDRYHAGLWESRLVLDLTWRMPHGGTRPAKYRAPTWSWASIDGQIAGPLNGAPSNDSCMMHIVSNAEVCEIWCQPEGEMNHTGRLANGFTVSHDLEIMYR
;
A
#
# COMPACT_ATOMS: atom_id res chain seq x y z
N MET A 1 2.70 11.15 -4.87
CA MET A 1 3.05 10.20 -5.94
C MET A 1 2.02 9.10 -6.15
N VAL A 2 1.63 8.34 -5.12
CA VAL A 2 0.60 7.29 -5.24
C VAL A 2 -0.79 7.89 -5.54
N LYS A 3 -1.12 9.05 -4.96
CA LYS A 3 -2.35 9.81 -5.24
C LYS A 3 -2.50 10.16 -6.73
N GLU A 4 -1.44 10.70 -7.36
CA GLU A 4 -1.47 11.05 -8.78
C GLU A 4 -1.50 9.80 -9.67
N TYR A 5 -0.87 8.70 -9.24
CA TYR A 5 -0.86 7.43 -9.98
C TYR A 5 -2.21 6.71 -9.89
N SER A 6 -2.94 6.83 -8.78
CA SER A 6 -4.26 6.22 -8.57
C SER A 6 -5.32 6.68 -9.59
N LEU A 7 -5.17 7.91 -10.10
CA LEU A 7 -6.04 8.52 -11.11
C LEU A 7 -5.75 8.08 -12.54
N ARG A 8 -4.60 7.43 -12.80
CA ARG A 8 -4.21 7.08 -14.16
C ARG A 8 -5.03 5.90 -14.65
N GLN A 9 -5.65 6.05 -15.81
CA GLN A 9 -6.26 4.94 -16.54
C GLN A 9 -5.14 4.12 -17.19
N LEU A 10 -4.78 2.99 -16.57
CA LEU A 10 -3.82 2.07 -17.15
C LEU A 10 -4.48 1.31 -18.30
N THR A 11 -3.76 1.18 -19.42
CA THR A 11 -4.19 0.35 -20.57
C THR A 11 -4.47 -1.09 -20.15
N LYS A 12 -3.76 -1.58 -19.12
CA LYS A 12 -4.00 -2.85 -18.44
C LYS A 12 -4.24 -2.59 -16.96
N ALA A 13 -5.48 -2.76 -16.52
CA ALA A 13 -5.87 -2.52 -15.13
C ALA A 13 -5.09 -3.39 -14.13
N GLU A 14 -4.61 -4.57 -14.55
CA GLU A 14 -3.83 -5.51 -13.72
C GLU A 14 -2.43 -4.99 -13.36
N ASP A 15 -1.89 -4.03 -14.12
CA ASP A 15 -0.48 -3.65 -14.02
C ASP A 15 -0.21 -2.51 -13.02
N LYS A 16 -1.12 -2.21 -12.08
CA LYS A 16 -0.92 -1.09 -11.12
C LYS A 16 0.37 -1.22 -10.30
N LEU A 17 0.62 -2.39 -9.72
CA LEU A 17 1.83 -2.62 -8.92
C LEU A 17 3.07 -2.70 -9.82
N ALA A 18 2.99 -3.38 -10.97
CA ALA A 18 4.07 -3.42 -11.95
C ALA A 18 4.46 -2.03 -12.48
N ALA A 19 3.48 -1.15 -12.69
CA ALA A 19 3.72 0.19 -13.23
C ALA A 19 4.43 1.12 -12.24
N ILE A 20 4.43 0.81 -10.94
CA ILE A 20 5.18 1.54 -9.91
C ILE A 20 6.39 0.77 -9.38
N SER A 21 6.53 -0.52 -9.72
CA SER A 21 7.57 -1.41 -9.20
C SER A 21 8.97 -0.88 -9.46
N GLY A 22 9.21 -0.28 -10.64
CA GLY A 22 10.50 0.32 -10.97
C GLY A 22 10.91 1.43 -10.02
N LEU A 23 9.97 2.30 -9.62
CA LEU A 23 10.26 3.35 -8.65
C LEU A 23 10.40 2.80 -7.23
N ALA A 24 9.58 1.81 -6.87
CA ALA A 24 9.69 1.14 -5.58
C ALA A 24 11.07 0.49 -5.45
N THR A 25 11.57 -0.20 -6.48
CA THR A 25 12.92 -0.76 -6.51
C THR A 25 13.99 0.33 -6.34
N LEU A 26 13.91 1.42 -7.10
CA LEU A 26 14.89 2.52 -6.97
C LEU A 26 14.90 3.16 -5.57
N THR A 27 13.72 3.31 -4.97
CA THR A 27 13.58 3.89 -3.63
C THR A 27 14.17 2.95 -2.58
N ARG A 28 13.85 1.65 -2.66
CA ARG A 28 14.41 0.61 -1.79
C ARG A 28 15.93 0.56 -1.90
N ASP A 29 16.46 0.52 -3.12
CA ASP A 29 17.90 0.41 -3.36
C ASP A 29 18.64 1.66 -2.83
N ALA A 30 18.04 2.85 -2.99
CA ALA A 30 18.55 4.08 -2.41
C ALA A 30 18.52 4.08 -0.88
N THR A 31 17.45 3.56 -0.25
CA THR A 31 17.40 3.44 1.21
C THR A 31 18.39 2.42 1.75
N ASN A 32 18.53 1.26 1.09
CA ASN A 32 19.48 0.21 1.47
C ASN A 32 20.92 0.73 1.49
N ALA A 33 21.26 1.62 0.56
CA ALA A 33 22.60 2.23 0.49
C ALA A 33 22.90 3.17 1.67
N VAL A 34 21.86 3.71 2.34
CA VAL A 34 21.99 4.63 3.47
C VAL A 34 21.90 3.91 4.82
N THR A 35 21.26 2.74 4.86
CA THR A 35 20.98 1.98 6.09
C THR A 35 21.81 0.70 6.21
N ASP A 36 23.05 0.69 5.69
CA ASP A 36 23.97 -0.46 5.75
C ASP A 36 23.35 -1.80 5.30
N GLY A 37 22.46 -1.76 4.30
CA GLY A 37 21.80 -2.94 3.74
C GLY A 37 20.49 -3.36 4.44
N GLU A 38 20.06 -2.68 5.51
CA GLU A 38 18.79 -2.98 6.21
C GLU A 38 17.54 -2.34 5.60
N GLY A 39 17.63 -1.70 4.43
CA GLY A 39 16.61 -0.75 4.00
C GLY A 39 15.20 -1.35 3.82
N ASP A 40 14.24 -0.45 3.64
CA ASP A 40 12.84 -0.71 3.93
C ASP A 40 12.20 -1.75 2.99
N ARG A 41 11.35 -2.62 3.54
CA ARG A 41 10.65 -3.65 2.76
C ARG A 41 9.40 -3.07 2.11
N TYR A 42 9.15 -3.47 0.87
CA TYR A 42 8.01 -3.00 0.08
C TYR A 42 6.96 -4.10 -0.07
N HIS A 43 5.74 -3.82 0.35
CA HIS A 43 4.62 -4.76 0.35
C HIS A 43 3.43 -4.20 -0.41
N ALA A 44 3.13 -4.78 -1.58
CA ALA A 44 1.95 -4.51 -2.39
C ALA A 44 1.58 -3.02 -2.55
N GLY A 45 2.55 -2.12 -2.69
CA GLY A 45 2.26 -0.69 -2.80
C GLY A 45 2.63 0.16 -1.58
N LEU A 46 2.96 -0.46 -0.44
CA LEU A 46 3.19 0.16 0.86
C LEU A 46 4.60 -0.15 1.38
N TRP A 47 5.13 0.71 2.25
CA TRP A 47 6.43 0.52 2.89
C TRP A 47 6.27 -0.02 4.30
N GLU A 48 7.08 -1.00 4.70
CA GLU A 48 6.94 -1.66 5.99
C GLU A 48 7.16 -0.71 7.17
N SER A 49 8.16 0.18 7.07
CA SER A 49 8.42 1.20 8.10
C SER A 49 7.24 2.15 8.38
N ARG A 50 6.30 2.25 7.43
CA ARG A 50 5.12 3.12 7.50
C ARG A 50 3.82 2.34 7.40
N LEU A 51 3.85 1.02 7.50
CA LEU A 51 2.75 0.17 7.09
C LEU A 51 1.44 0.49 7.82
N VAL A 52 1.49 0.66 9.14
CA VAL A 52 0.31 1.04 9.96
C VAL A 52 -0.32 2.33 9.45
N LEU A 53 0.49 3.34 9.17
CA LEU A 53 0.01 4.62 8.66
C LEU A 53 -0.49 4.45 7.22
N ASP A 54 0.28 3.81 6.36
CA ASP A 54 0.00 3.65 4.94
C ASP A 54 -1.27 2.81 4.70
N LEU A 55 -1.63 1.90 5.61
CA LEU A 55 -2.90 1.15 5.61
C LEU A 55 -4.14 2.03 5.87
N THR A 56 -3.98 3.25 6.38
CA THR A 56 -5.08 4.20 6.60
C THR A 56 -5.52 4.97 5.35
N TRP A 57 -5.08 4.55 4.17
CA TRP A 57 -5.51 5.14 2.90
C TRP A 57 -7.03 5.07 2.74
N ARG A 58 -7.62 6.06 2.07
CA ARG A 58 -9.08 6.18 1.91
C ARG A 58 -9.48 6.63 0.52
N MET A 59 -10.76 6.47 0.21
CA MET A 59 -11.35 6.86 -1.08
C MET A 59 -12.40 7.95 -0.88
N PRO A 60 -12.00 9.24 -0.88
CA PRO A 60 -12.93 10.33 -0.59
C PRO A 60 -14.10 10.44 -1.58
N HIS A 61 -13.96 9.85 -2.78
CA HIS A 61 -14.97 9.87 -3.83
C HIS A 61 -15.48 8.47 -4.20
N GLY A 62 -15.19 7.47 -3.37
CA GLY A 62 -15.46 6.06 -3.66
C GLY A 62 -14.51 5.47 -4.71
N GLY A 63 -14.68 4.17 -4.97
CA GLY A 63 -13.90 3.44 -5.96
C GLY A 63 -14.52 2.10 -6.30
N THR A 64 -14.10 1.50 -7.42
CA THR A 64 -14.62 0.23 -7.90
C THR A 64 -13.58 -0.87 -7.81
N ARG A 65 -13.97 -2.03 -7.27
CA ARG A 65 -13.08 -3.19 -7.26
C ARG A 65 -13.06 -3.78 -8.68
N PRO A 66 -11.88 -4.00 -9.27
CA PRO A 66 -11.77 -4.65 -10.57
C PRO A 66 -12.36 -6.07 -10.54
N ALA A 67 -12.89 -6.53 -11.68
CA ALA A 67 -13.46 -7.87 -11.80
C ALA A 67 -12.41 -8.99 -11.67
N LYS A 68 -11.14 -8.68 -11.99
CA LYS A 68 -10.01 -9.60 -11.85
C LYS A 68 -9.14 -9.21 -10.67
N TYR A 69 -8.62 -10.21 -9.97
CA TYR A 69 -7.64 -10.00 -8.91
C TYR A 69 -6.35 -9.39 -9.49
N ARG A 70 -5.79 -8.41 -8.77
CA ARG A 70 -4.49 -7.78 -9.13
C ARG A 70 -3.65 -7.34 -7.94
N ALA A 71 -4.24 -7.23 -6.75
CA ALA A 71 -3.57 -6.84 -5.52
C ALA A 71 -4.41 -7.26 -4.30
N PRO A 72 -3.76 -7.50 -3.14
CA PRO A 72 -4.44 -7.77 -1.88
C PRO A 72 -5.40 -6.65 -1.47
N THR A 73 -6.46 -6.98 -0.72
CA THR A 73 -7.51 -6.01 -0.35
C THR A 73 -7.00 -4.79 0.41
N TRP A 74 -5.94 -4.95 1.20
CA TRP A 74 -5.29 -3.90 1.99
C TRP A 74 -4.39 -2.97 1.16
N SER A 75 -4.11 -3.34 -0.10
CA SER A 75 -3.37 -2.50 -1.04
C SER A 75 -4.28 -1.46 -1.69
N TRP A 76 -3.78 -0.22 -1.80
CA TRP A 76 -4.43 0.84 -2.59
C TRP A 76 -4.60 0.44 -4.07
N ALA A 77 -3.74 -0.45 -4.58
CA ALA A 77 -3.83 -0.94 -5.94
C ALA A 77 -5.04 -1.88 -6.15
N SER A 78 -5.69 -2.36 -5.09
CA SER A 78 -6.84 -3.27 -5.23
C SER A 78 -8.13 -2.58 -5.72
N ILE A 79 -8.16 -1.26 -5.79
CA ILE A 79 -9.34 -0.47 -6.19
C ILE A 79 -9.01 0.50 -7.33
N ASP A 80 -9.97 0.75 -8.22
CA ASP A 80 -9.95 1.85 -9.19
C ASP A 80 -10.68 3.06 -8.62
N GLY A 81 -9.95 4.16 -8.48
CA GLY A 81 -10.47 5.37 -7.88
C GLY A 81 -9.36 6.27 -7.36
N GLN A 82 -9.71 7.51 -7.06
CA GLN A 82 -8.78 8.44 -6.43
C GLN A 82 -8.57 8.02 -4.98
N ILE A 83 -7.34 7.64 -4.64
CA ILE A 83 -6.99 7.46 -3.24
C ILE A 83 -6.56 8.81 -2.65
N ALA A 84 -6.94 9.07 -1.40
CA ALA A 84 -6.20 9.98 -0.55
C ALA A 84 -5.14 9.15 0.18
N GLY A 85 -3.89 9.64 0.17
CA GLY A 85 -2.83 9.03 0.98
C GLY A 85 -3.20 9.03 2.47
N PRO A 86 -2.40 8.34 3.30
CA PRO A 86 -2.52 8.49 4.75
C PRO A 86 -2.61 9.97 5.10
N LEU A 87 -3.60 10.30 5.93
CA LEU A 87 -4.09 11.67 6.22
C LEU A 87 -3.00 12.72 5.97
N ASN A 88 -3.15 13.43 4.84
CA ASN A 88 -2.15 14.31 4.21
C ASN A 88 -1.37 15.23 5.18
N GLY A 89 -0.40 14.75 5.98
CA GLY A 89 0.47 15.59 6.82
C GLY A 89 -0.22 16.65 7.69
N ALA A 90 -1.55 16.65 7.76
CA ALA A 90 -2.36 17.59 8.49
C ALA A 90 -2.58 16.93 9.83
N PRO A 91 -2.29 17.61 10.96
CA PRO A 91 -2.67 17.09 12.25
C PRO A 91 -4.19 16.90 12.21
N SER A 92 -4.62 15.65 12.05
CA SER A 92 -6.01 15.32 12.24
C SER A 92 -6.26 15.54 13.72
N ASN A 93 -7.01 16.60 14.06
CA ASN A 93 -7.58 16.76 15.40
C ASN A 93 -8.59 15.65 15.73
N ASP A 94 -8.76 14.66 14.84
CA ASP A 94 -9.50 13.44 15.05
C ASP A 94 -8.77 12.54 16.06
N SER A 95 -9.04 12.77 17.36
CA SER A 95 -8.45 12.02 18.47
C SER A 95 -8.70 10.51 18.39
N CYS A 96 -9.78 10.10 17.71
CA CYS A 96 -10.08 8.69 17.48
C CYS A 96 -9.09 8.03 16.52
N MET A 97 -8.69 8.74 15.45
CA MET A 97 -7.76 8.21 14.46
C MET A 97 -6.34 8.12 15.00
N MET A 98 -5.92 9.12 15.78
CA MET A 98 -4.62 9.08 16.48
C MET A 98 -4.56 7.90 17.46
N HIS A 99 -5.66 7.58 18.15
CA HIS A 99 -5.75 6.39 19.00
C HIS A 99 -5.70 5.08 18.21
N ILE A 100 -6.36 5.00 17.05
CA ILE A 100 -6.29 3.80 16.20
C ILE A 100 -4.87 3.59 15.71
N VAL A 101 -4.22 4.61 15.13
CA VAL A 101 -2.85 4.49 14.62
C VAL A 101 -1.83 4.20 15.73
N SER A 102 -2.04 4.72 16.95
CA SER A 102 -1.13 4.46 18.08
C SER A 102 -1.24 3.06 18.66
N ASN A 103 -2.39 2.39 18.53
CA ASN A 103 -2.63 1.04 19.07
C ASN A 103 -2.61 -0.04 17.98
N ALA A 104 -2.65 0.37 16.72
CA ALA A 104 -2.57 -0.50 15.57
C ALA A 104 -1.18 -1.13 15.45
N GLU A 105 -1.15 -2.46 15.49
CA GLU A 105 0.05 -3.24 15.19
C GLU A 105 -0.24 -4.20 14.04
N VAL A 106 0.63 -4.20 13.02
CA VAL A 106 0.58 -5.22 11.98
C VAL A 106 1.38 -6.42 12.46
N CYS A 107 0.67 -7.48 12.84
CA CYS A 107 1.26 -8.70 13.37
C CYS A 107 1.84 -9.59 12.25
N GLU A 108 1.21 -9.59 11.07
CA GLU A 108 1.69 -10.39 9.94
C GLU A 108 1.36 -9.69 8.61
N ILE A 109 2.33 -9.73 7.69
CA ILE A 109 2.12 -9.31 6.30
C ILE A 109 2.78 -10.30 5.37
N TRP A 110 2.03 -10.75 4.36
CA TRP A 110 2.51 -11.72 3.39
C TRP A 110 2.06 -11.36 1.98
N CYS A 111 2.99 -11.48 1.04
CA CYS A 111 2.80 -11.19 -0.38
C CYS A 111 3.39 -12.34 -1.20
N GLN A 112 2.63 -12.89 -2.15
CA GLN A 112 3.11 -13.87 -3.11
C GLN A 112 3.37 -13.19 -4.46
N PRO A 113 4.64 -13.04 -4.89
CA PRO A 113 4.96 -12.54 -6.22
C PRO A 113 4.43 -13.47 -7.32
N GLU A 114 4.01 -12.90 -8.46
CA GLU A 114 3.61 -13.70 -9.64
C GLU A 114 4.82 -14.25 -10.43
N GLY A 115 6.05 -13.80 -10.11
CA GLY A 115 7.29 -14.32 -10.68
C GLY A 115 8.45 -14.25 -9.68
N GLU A 116 9.47 -15.09 -9.90
CA GLU A 116 10.53 -15.38 -8.91
C GLU A 116 11.39 -14.18 -8.49
N MET A 117 11.51 -13.12 -9.30
CA MET A 117 12.48 -12.03 -9.06
C MET A 117 11.90 -10.64 -8.79
N ASN A 118 10.57 -10.44 -8.87
CA ASN A 118 9.98 -9.09 -8.78
C ASN A 118 9.11 -8.91 -7.53
N HIS A 119 9.77 -8.79 -6.37
CA HIS A 119 9.14 -8.58 -5.06
C HIS A 119 8.36 -7.24 -4.96
N THR A 120 8.61 -6.28 -5.87
CA THR A 120 7.91 -4.99 -5.92
C THR A 120 6.82 -4.93 -7.00
N GLY A 121 6.66 -6.02 -7.77
CA GLY A 121 5.80 -6.10 -8.95
C GLY A 121 4.43 -6.72 -8.69
N ARG A 122 3.93 -7.47 -9.68
CA ARG A 122 2.63 -8.14 -9.60
C ARG A 122 2.62 -9.22 -8.52
N LEU A 123 1.50 -9.30 -7.82
CA LEU A 123 1.27 -10.29 -6.77
C LEU A 123 0.18 -11.26 -7.20
N ALA A 124 0.43 -12.56 -7.02
CA ALA A 124 -0.54 -13.63 -7.19
C ALA A 124 -1.51 -13.71 -5.99
N ASN A 125 -1.05 -13.36 -4.78
CA ASN A 125 -1.86 -13.34 -3.56
C ASN A 125 -1.22 -12.48 -2.46
N GLY A 126 -1.95 -12.21 -1.37
CA GLY A 126 -1.39 -11.63 -0.15
C GLY A 126 -2.43 -11.34 0.92
N PHE A 127 -2.00 -11.31 2.18
CA PHE A 127 -2.85 -10.99 3.33
C PHE A 127 -2.07 -10.17 4.36
N THR A 128 -2.80 -9.52 5.26
CA THR A 128 -2.25 -8.87 6.44
C THR A 128 -3.14 -9.15 7.64
N VAL A 129 -2.52 -9.38 8.80
CA VAL A 129 -3.17 -9.54 10.09
C VAL A 129 -2.73 -8.37 10.96
N SER A 130 -3.70 -7.70 11.58
CA SER A 130 -3.43 -6.58 12.47
C SER A 130 -4.28 -6.69 13.74
N HIS A 131 -3.73 -6.23 14.85
CA HIS A 131 -4.48 -6.02 16.10
C HIS A 131 -4.98 -4.58 16.12
N ASP A 132 -6.23 -4.38 16.56
CA ASP A 132 -6.90 -3.08 16.78
C ASP A 132 -7.02 -2.13 15.56
N LEU A 133 -6.57 -2.56 14.38
CA LEU A 133 -7.01 -1.99 13.10
C LEU A 133 -8.40 -2.55 12.80
N GLU A 134 -9.45 -1.87 13.26
CA GLU A 134 -10.74 -2.00 12.61
C GLU A 134 -10.56 -1.53 11.17
N ILE A 135 -10.29 -2.47 10.27
CA ILE A 135 -10.10 -2.22 8.86
C ILE A 135 -11.44 -1.67 8.34
N MET A 136 -11.54 -0.34 8.27
CA MET A 136 -12.71 0.40 7.78
C MET A 136 -12.85 0.23 6.26
N TYR A 137 -13.12 -0.99 5.81
CA TYR A 137 -13.67 -1.26 4.48
C TYR A 137 -15.19 -1.33 4.58
N ARG A 138 -15.85 -0.18 4.41
CA ARG A 138 -17.22 -0.10 3.89
C ARG A 138 -17.21 0.59 2.54
#